data_AF-A0A520BTD1-F1
#
_entry.id   AF-A0A520BTD1-F1
#
_cell.length_a   1.000
_cell.length_b   1.000
_cell.length_c   1.000
_cell.angle_alpha   90.00
_cell.angle_beta   90.00
_cell.angle_gamma   90.00
#
_symmetry.space_group_name_H-M   'P 1'
#
loop_
_entity.id
_entity.type
_entity.pdbx_description
1 polymer ?
#
loop_
_entity_poly.entity_id
_entity_poly.type
_entity_poly.pdbx_seq_one_letter_code
_entity_poly.pdbx_strand_id
1 'polypeptide(L)'
;MNNPIKSRYAVLFAFIFYFLFFSFIVRTALFIASAQHAEFTFLETIRIFVVGLFFDLGTSLILVAFYAIFLILIPDKGYQKKWNKIFTPAIFFVFVVITLFSFFAELTFWQEFESRFNFIAVDYLIYTYEVIHNINESYPLP
;
A
#
# COMPACT_ATOMS: atom_id res chain seq x y z
N MET A 1 33.48 6.14 4.01
CA MET A 1 32.04 6.41 4.21
C MET A 1 31.27 5.60 3.17
N ASN A 2 30.51 4.58 3.59
CA ASN A 2 29.72 3.75 2.68
C ASN A 2 28.54 4.59 2.17
N ASN A 3 28.48 4.86 0.87
CA ASN A 3 27.35 5.55 0.27
C ASN A 3 26.12 4.62 0.37
N PRO A 4 25.05 4.99 1.10
CA PRO A 4 23.86 4.14 1.26
C PRO A 4 23.22 3.79 -0.09
N ILE A 5 23.43 4.62 -1.13
CA ILE A 5 22.93 4.43 -2.50
C ILE A 5 23.65 3.27 -3.22
N LYS A 6 24.87 2.90 -2.81
CA LYS A 6 25.64 1.77 -3.39
C LYS A 6 25.54 0.49 -2.55
N SER A 7 24.64 0.45 -1.57
CA SER A 7 24.42 -0.70 -0.71
C SER A 7 23.52 -1.74 -1.37
N ARG A 8 23.68 -3.03 -1.01
CA ARG A 8 22.72 -4.10 -1.39
C ARG A 8 21.30 -3.83 -0.90
N TYR A 9 21.14 -2.96 0.10
CA TYR A 9 19.85 -2.52 0.65
C TYR A 9 19.25 -1.32 -0.08
N ALA A 10 19.93 -0.73 -1.07
CA ALA A 10 19.47 0.49 -1.73
C ALA A 10 18.08 0.32 -2.38
N VAL A 11 17.81 -0.82 -3.02
CA VAL A 11 16.50 -1.12 -3.64
C VAL A 11 15.39 -1.22 -2.59
N LEU A 12 15.68 -1.81 -1.43
CA LEU A 12 14.73 -1.92 -0.31
C LEU A 12 14.35 -0.53 0.21
N PHE A 13 15.34 0.33 0.46
CA PHE A 13 15.08 1.70 0.92
C PHE A 13 14.40 2.55 -0.15
N ALA A 14 14.76 2.38 -1.42
CA ALA A 14 14.12 3.06 -2.54
C ALA A 14 12.63 2.68 -2.64
N PHE A 15 12.28 1.40 -2.46
CA PHE A 15 10.89 0.97 -2.44
C PHE A 15 10.09 1.58 -1.29
N ILE A 16 10.64 1.55 -0.06
CA ILE A 16 9.96 2.15 1.11
C ILE A 16 9.72 3.64 0.87
N PHE A 17 10.75 4.38 0.42
CA PHE A 17 10.59 5.81 0.13
C PHE A 17 9.53 6.06 -0.95
N TYR A 18 9.59 5.31 -2.06
CA TYR A 18 8.59 5.36 -3.13
C TYR A 18 7.18 5.12 -2.58
N PHE A 19 6.97 4.07 -1.79
CA PHE A 19 5.66 3.73 -1.25
C PHE A 19 5.12 4.82 -0.31
N LEU A 20 5.96 5.32 0.61
CA LEU A 20 5.58 6.39 1.53
C LEU A 20 5.23 7.68 0.79
N PHE A 21 6.01 8.01 -0.25
CA PHE A 21 5.78 9.22 -1.06
C PHE A 21 4.44 9.15 -1.80
N PHE A 22 4.14 8.05 -2.49
CA PHE A 22 2.87 7.91 -3.21
C PHE A 22 1.68 7.76 -2.25
N SER A 23 1.81 7.03 -1.14
CA SER A 23 0.74 6.96 -0.13
C SER A 23 0.45 8.32 0.49
N PHE A 24 1.49 9.14 0.71
CA PHE A 24 1.31 10.52 1.18
C PHE A 24 0.56 11.39 0.15
N ILE A 25 0.86 11.24 -1.14
CA ILE A 25 0.13 11.92 -2.22
C ILE A 25 -1.34 11.52 -2.22
N VAL A 26 -1.63 10.21 -2.20
CA VAL A 26 -3.02 9.70 -2.18
C VAL A 26 -3.74 10.22 -0.95
N ARG A 27 -3.15 10.10 0.25
CA ARG A 27 -3.74 10.66 1.48
C ARG A 27 -4.05 12.15 1.37
N THR A 28 -3.14 12.92 0.81
CA THR A 28 -3.34 14.37 0.63
C THR A 28 -4.48 14.64 -0.35
N ALA A 29 -4.57 13.90 -1.46
CA ALA A 29 -5.66 14.01 -2.41
C ALA A 29 -7.02 13.68 -1.77
N LEU A 30 -7.10 12.59 -1.01
CA LEU A 30 -8.32 12.17 -0.31
C LEU A 30 -8.71 13.14 0.81
N PHE A 31 -7.73 13.70 1.53
CA PHE A 31 -7.97 14.75 2.52
C PHE A 31 -8.57 16.00 1.89
N ILE A 32 -8.04 16.44 0.73
CA ILE A 32 -8.60 17.58 -0.02
C ILE A 32 -10.01 17.26 -0.52
N ALA A 33 -10.24 16.05 -1.04
CA ALA A 33 -11.56 15.64 -1.51
C ALA A 33 -12.61 15.62 -0.39
N SER A 34 -12.22 15.21 0.82
CA SER A 34 -13.13 15.17 1.99
C SER A 34 -13.35 16.53 2.65
N ALA A 35 -12.49 17.53 2.42
CA ALA A 35 -12.61 18.87 3.01
C ALA A 35 -13.88 19.63 2.61
N GLN A 36 -14.58 19.19 1.55
CA GLN A 36 -15.88 19.76 1.16
C GLN A 36 -17.05 19.22 2.01
N HIS A 37 -16.85 18.07 2.66
CA HIS A 37 -17.91 17.33 3.36
C HIS A 37 -17.69 17.27 4.88
N ALA A 38 -16.52 17.65 5.36
CA ALA A 38 -16.17 17.62 6.78
C ALA A 38 -15.36 18.86 7.19
N GLU A 39 -15.64 19.36 8.39
CA GLU A 39 -14.80 20.36 9.05
C GLU A 39 -13.70 19.64 9.84
N PHE A 40 -12.45 20.00 9.58
CA PHE A 40 -11.30 19.42 10.28
C PHE A 40 -10.66 20.46 11.19
N THR A 41 -10.45 20.09 12.45
CA THR A 41 -9.57 20.86 13.33
C THR A 41 -8.10 20.61 12.98
N PHE A 42 -7.24 21.57 13.33
CA PHE A 42 -5.78 21.44 13.14
C PHE A 42 -5.21 20.14 13.75
N LEU A 43 -5.72 19.75 14.93
CA LEU A 43 -5.27 18.54 15.62
C LEU A 43 -5.71 17.26 14.90
N GLU A 44 -6.91 17.24 14.32
CA GLU A 44 -7.40 16.10 13.52
C GLU A 44 -6.61 15.95 12.23
N THR A 45 -6.29 17.06 11.56
CA THR A 45 -5.42 17.02 10.38
C THR A 45 -4.07 16.39 10.72
N ILE A 46 -3.40 16.86 11.78
CA ILE A 46 -2.14 16.25 12.23
C ILE A 46 -2.33 14.76 12.53
N ARG A 47 -3.40 14.39 13.23
CA ARG A 47 -3.69 12.98 13.57
C ARG A 47 -3.82 12.13 12.31
N ILE A 48 -4.57 12.58 11.30
CA ILE A 48 -4.76 11.86 10.02
C ILE A 48 -3.42 11.55 9.37
N PHE A 49 -2.53 12.54 9.29
CA PHE A 49 -1.22 12.35 8.65
C PHE A 49 -0.26 11.51 9.50
N VAL A 50 -0.23 11.68 10.83
CA VAL A 50 0.65 10.90 11.71
C VAL A 50 0.23 9.44 11.79
N VAL A 51 -1.05 9.19 12.07
CA VAL A 51 -1.60 7.82 12.12
C VAL A 51 -1.49 7.19 10.74
N GLY A 52 -1.80 7.94 9.70
CA GLY A 52 -1.66 7.48 8.32
C GLY A 52 -0.21 7.11 7.97
N LEU A 53 0.78 7.91 8.37
CA LEU A 53 2.19 7.61 8.14
C LEU A 53 2.63 6.35 8.89
N PHE A 54 2.14 6.15 10.12
CA PHE A 54 2.40 4.93 10.89
C PHE A 54 1.89 3.68 10.16
N PHE A 55 0.66 3.73 9.65
CA PHE A 55 0.11 2.63 8.85
C PHE A 55 0.86 2.42 7.54
N ASP A 56 1.24 3.49 6.83
CA ASP A 56 2.02 3.36 5.59
C ASP A 56 3.39 2.71 5.86
N LEU A 57 4.05 3.10 6.95
CA LEU A 57 5.31 2.51 7.35
C LEU A 57 5.13 1.02 7.63
N GLY A 58 4.13 0.66 8.44
CA GLY A 58 3.79 -0.74 8.73
C GLY A 58 3.55 -1.55 7.45
N THR A 59 2.72 -1.06 6.54
CA THR A 59 2.43 -1.70 5.26
C THR A 59 3.70 -1.85 4.40
N SER A 60 4.50 -0.79 4.29
CA SER A 60 5.75 -0.83 3.51
C SER A 60 6.73 -1.87 4.07
N LEU A 61 6.84 -1.98 5.40
CA LEU A 61 7.70 -2.95 6.08
C LEU A 61 7.22 -4.39 5.83
N ILE A 62 5.91 -4.63 5.89
CA ILE A 62 5.32 -5.94 5.59
C ILE A 62 5.59 -6.33 4.13
N LEU A 63 5.39 -5.39 3.19
CA LEU A 63 5.64 -5.64 1.76
C LEU A 63 7.10 -5.99 1.47
N VAL A 64 8.06 -5.31 2.11
CA VAL A 64 9.49 -5.61 1.93
C VAL A 64 9.99 -6.75 2.80
N ALA A 65 9.21 -7.29 3.74
CA ALA A 65 9.67 -8.26 4.73
C ALA A 65 10.32 -9.48 4.09
N PHE A 66 9.68 -10.06 3.06
CA PHE A 66 10.23 -11.21 2.34
C PHE A 66 11.55 -10.89 1.64
N TYR A 67 11.66 -9.71 1.04
CA TYR A 67 12.90 -9.25 0.41
C TYR A 67 13.99 -8.94 1.44
N ALA A 68 13.63 -8.39 2.60
CA ALA A 68 14.56 -8.15 3.71
C ALA A 68 15.13 -9.47 4.24
N ILE A 69 14.28 -10.49 4.45
CA ILE A 69 14.72 -11.83 4.84
C ILE A 69 15.65 -12.43 3.79
N PHE A 70 15.30 -12.31 2.50
CA PHE A 70 16.16 -12.74 1.40
C PHE A 70 17.56 -12.10 1.46
N LEU A 71 17.64 -10.78 1.69
CA LEU A 71 18.91 -10.06 1.82
C LEU A 71 19.75 -10.49 3.03
N ILE A 72 19.10 -10.90 4.14
CA ILE A 72 19.78 -11.40 5.33
C ILE A 72 20.35 -12.80 5.08
N LEU A 73 19.58 -13.68 4.44
CA LEU A 73 19.96 -15.08 4.22
C LEU A 73 21.01 -15.25 3.12
N ILE A 74 21.02 -14.38 2.10
CA ILE A 74 21.93 -14.53 0.98
C ILE A 74 23.34 -13.97 1.30
N PRO A 75 24.42 -14.77 1.12
CA PRO A 75 25.78 -14.27 1.27
C PRO A 75 26.13 -13.31 0.14
N ASP A 76 27.07 -12.38 0.37
CA ASP A 76 27.44 -11.34 -0.61
C ASP A 76 27.87 -11.91 -1.97
N LYS A 77 28.58 -13.05 -1.96
CA LYS A 77 28.98 -13.77 -3.18
C LYS A 77 27.77 -14.25 -4.00
N GLY A 78 26.67 -14.62 -3.32
CA GLY A 78 25.41 -15.01 -3.95
C GLY A 78 24.64 -13.81 -4.50
N TYR A 79 24.63 -12.70 -3.76
CA TYR A 79 23.98 -11.45 -4.16
C TYR A 79 24.61 -10.82 -5.41
N GLN A 80 25.94 -10.94 -5.58
CA GLN A 80 26.64 -10.39 -6.75
C GLN A 80 26.51 -11.24 -8.03
N LYS A 81 25.86 -12.41 -7.97
CA LYS A 81 25.68 -13.27 -9.16
C LYS A 81 24.75 -12.63 -10.20
N LYS A 82 24.92 -13.05 -11.47
CA LYS A 82 24.14 -12.56 -12.62
C LYS A 82 22.62 -12.75 -12.46
N TRP A 83 22.18 -13.83 -11.81
CA TRP A 83 20.75 -14.09 -11.61
C TRP A 83 20.09 -12.99 -10.78
N ASN A 84 20.77 -12.48 -9.73
CA ASN A 84 20.21 -11.46 -8.85
C ASN A 84 20.10 -10.09 -9.54
N LYS A 85 20.95 -9.82 -10.55
CA LYS A 85 20.87 -8.62 -11.39
C LYS A 85 19.58 -8.55 -12.22
N ILE A 86 18.93 -9.69 -12.45
CA ILE A 86 17.63 -9.77 -13.14
C ILE A 86 16.50 -9.89 -12.11
N PHE A 87 16.67 -10.77 -11.12
CA PHE A 87 15.66 -11.07 -10.11
C PHE A 87 15.28 -9.85 -9.25
N THR A 88 16.26 -9.11 -8.72
CA THR A 88 15.98 -7.95 -7.85
C THR A 88 15.18 -6.87 -8.58
N PRO A 89 15.58 -6.40 -9.79
CA PRO A 89 14.77 -5.44 -10.55
C PRO A 89 13.42 -5.98 -10.98
N ALA A 90 13.31 -7.26 -11.34
CA ALA A 90 12.04 -7.87 -11.75
C ALA A 90 11.02 -7.89 -10.59
N ILE A 91 11.45 -8.31 -9.40
CA ILE A 91 10.60 -8.26 -8.20
C ILE A 91 10.24 -6.81 -7.87
N PHE A 92 11.21 -5.91 -7.85
CA PHE A 92 10.95 -4.50 -7.59
C PHE A 92 9.92 -3.92 -8.57
N PHE A 93 10.04 -4.22 -9.86
CA PHE A 93 9.09 -3.82 -10.88
C PHE A 93 7.68 -4.35 -10.61
N VAL A 94 7.54 -5.65 -10.30
CA VAL A 94 6.24 -6.25 -9.97
C VAL A 94 5.60 -5.56 -8.76
N PHE A 95 6.36 -5.34 -7.69
CA PHE A 95 5.85 -4.66 -6.50
C PHE A 95 5.41 -3.23 -6.82
N VAL A 96 6.21 -2.47 -7.57
CA VAL A 96 5.86 -1.11 -8.00
C VAL A 96 4.57 -1.11 -8.82
N VAL A 97 4.43 -2.03 -9.78
CA VAL A 97 3.21 -2.11 -10.61
C VAL A 97 1.99 -2.41 -9.76
N ILE A 98 2.09 -3.39 -8.85
CA ILE A 98 0.98 -3.75 -7.94
C ILE A 98 0.60 -2.55 -7.07
N THR A 99 1.57 -1.89 -6.42
CA THR A 99 1.27 -0.77 -5.53
C THR A 99 0.79 0.47 -6.28
N LEU A 100 1.32 0.77 -7.48
CA LEU A 100 0.79 1.83 -8.33
C LEU A 100 -0.68 1.55 -8.67
N PHE A 101 -0.98 0.33 -9.12
CA PHE A 101 -2.34 -0.07 -9.41
C PHE A 101 -3.25 0.08 -8.19
N SER A 102 -2.79 -0.35 -7.00
CA SER A 102 -3.53 -0.17 -5.75
C SER A 102 -3.78 1.30 -5.41
N PHE A 103 -2.82 2.19 -5.61
CA PHE A 103 -3.02 3.64 -5.38
C PHE A 103 -4.07 4.23 -6.32
N PHE A 104 -4.07 3.83 -7.59
CA PHE A 104 -5.12 4.25 -8.54
C PHE A 104 -6.49 3.65 -8.16
N ALA A 105 -6.53 2.37 -7.84
CA ALA A 105 -7.75 1.68 -7.42
C ALA A 105 -8.34 2.30 -6.15
N GLU A 106 -7.50 2.80 -5.24
CA GLU A 106 -7.94 3.48 -4.02
C GLU A 106 -8.71 4.77 -4.32
N LEU A 107 -8.33 5.51 -5.37
CA LEU A 107 -9.07 6.70 -5.79
C LEU A 107 -10.48 6.34 -6.32
N THR A 108 -10.58 5.29 -7.14
CA THR A 108 -11.88 4.80 -7.64
C THR A 108 -12.73 4.20 -6.51
N PHE A 109 -12.11 3.45 -5.60
CA PHE A 109 -12.78 2.90 -4.42
C PHE A 109 -13.33 4.01 -3.52
N TRP A 110 -12.57 5.08 -3.32
CA TRP A 110 -13.02 6.24 -2.55
C TRP A 110 -14.25 6.91 -3.18
N GLN A 111 -14.31 7.02 -4.51
CA GLN A 111 -15.46 7.62 -5.19
C GLN A 111 -16.76 6.85 -4.97
N GLU A 112 -16.67 5.53 -4.77
CA GLU A 112 -17.84 4.67 -4.56
C GLU A 112 -18.24 4.56 -3.09
N PHE A 113 -17.24 4.42 -2.19
CA PHE A 113 -17.48 4.04 -0.80
C PHE A 113 -17.16 5.14 0.21
N GLU A 114 -16.61 6.28 -0.22
CA GLU A 114 -16.15 7.39 0.61
C GLU A 114 -15.25 6.95 1.79
N SER A 115 -14.54 5.84 1.59
CA SER A 115 -13.66 5.20 2.56
C SER A 115 -12.40 4.73 1.84
N ARG A 116 -11.29 4.62 2.59
CA ARG A 116 -10.10 3.88 2.14
C ARG A 116 -10.39 2.37 2.16
N PHE A 117 -9.48 1.58 1.59
CA PHE A 117 -9.56 0.11 1.67
C PHE A 117 -9.69 -0.37 3.11
N ASN A 118 -10.64 -1.26 3.35
CA ASN A 118 -10.96 -1.81 4.66
C ASN A 118 -11.29 -3.30 4.54
N PHE A 119 -11.37 -4.00 5.68
CA PHE A 119 -11.66 -5.43 5.70
C PHE A 119 -13.12 -5.76 5.33
N ILE A 120 -14.06 -4.82 5.46
CA ILE A 120 -15.46 -5.03 5.07
C ILE A 120 -15.56 -5.29 3.56
N ALA A 121 -14.77 -4.57 2.75
CA ALA A 121 -14.70 -4.82 1.31
C ALA A 121 -14.16 -6.22 0.97
N VAL A 122 -13.30 -6.78 1.82
CA VAL A 122 -12.81 -8.15 1.68
C VAL A 122 -13.91 -9.15 2.04
N ASP A 123 -14.67 -8.88 3.11
CA ASP A 123 -15.78 -9.73 3.52
C ASP A 123 -16.84 -9.83 2.41
N TYR A 124 -17.09 -8.77 1.65
CA TYR A 124 -17.96 -8.83 0.47
C TYR A 124 -17.48 -9.77 -0.64
N LEU A 125 -16.18 -10.00 -0.76
CA LEU A 125 -15.60 -10.92 -1.73
C LEU A 125 -15.59 -12.37 -1.22
N ILE A 126 -15.45 -12.57 0.09
CA ILE A 126 -15.37 -13.90 0.71
C ILE A 126 -16.78 -14.46 0.99
N TYR A 127 -17.67 -13.65 1.55
CA TYR A 127 -19.01 -14.03 2.00
C TYR A 127 -20.11 -13.64 1.01
N THR A 128 -19.86 -13.84 -0.29
CA THR A 128 -20.78 -13.46 -1.36
C THR A 128 -22.18 -14.04 -1.20
N TYR A 129 -22.29 -15.29 -0.73
CA TYR A 129 -23.58 -15.94 -0.49
C TYR A 129 -24.43 -15.19 0.55
N GLU A 130 -23.83 -14.82 1.69
CA GLU A 130 -24.52 -14.11 2.77
C GLU A 130 -24.95 -12.72 2.32
N VAL A 131 -24.07 -12.00 1.61
CA VAL A 131 -24.37 -10.68 1.06
C VAL A 131 -25.53 -10.75 0.06
N ILE A 132 -25.49 -11.68 -0.89
CA ILE A 132 -26.56 -11.85 -1.89
C ILE A 132 -27.87 -12.25 -1.22
N HIS A 133 -27.82 -13.14 -0.24
CA HIS A 133 -29.00 -13.57 0.50
C HIS A 133 -29.63 -12.41 1.29
N ASN A 134 -28.82 -11.63 2.02
CA ASN A 134 -29.28 -10.44 2.74
C ASN A 134 -29.92 -9.41 1.80
N ILE A 135 -29.35 -9.23 0.60
CA ILE A 135 -29.93 -8.34 -0.43
C ILE A 135 -31.29 -8.87 -0.90
N ASN A 136 -31.43 -10.17 -1.18
CA ASN A 136 -32.70 -10.77 -1.61
C ASN A 136 -33.79 -10.75 -0.52
N GLU A 137 -33.42 -10.81 0.77
CA GLU A 137 -34.37 -10.65 1.87
C GLU A 137 -34.80 -9.20 2.06
N SER A 138 -33.84 -8.26 1.92
CA SER A 138 -34.07 -6.84 2.17
C SER A 138 -34.75 -6.13 1.00
N TYR A 139 -34.53 -6.61 -0.22
CA TYR A 139 -35.08 -6.05 -1.45
C TYR A 139 -35.80 -7.14 -2.22
N PRO A 140 -37.05 -6.89 -2.68
CA PRO A 140 -37.76 -7.82 -3.56
C PRO A 140 -37.13 -7.77 -4.96
N LEU A 141 -35.97 -8.39 -5.09
CA LEU A 141 -35.34 -8.65 -6.38
C LEU A 141 -36.08 -9.82 -7.05
N PRO A 142 -36.37 -9.73 -8.36
CA PRO A 142 -37.04 -10.79 -9.11
C PRO A 142 -36.19 -12.06 -9.23
#